data_AF-A0A956D2I6-F1
#
_entry.id   AF-A0A956D2I6-F1
#
_cell.length_a   1.000
_cell.length_b   1.000
_cell.length_c   1.000
_cell.angle_alpha   90.00
_cell.angle_beta   90.00
_cell.angle_gamma   90.00
#
_symmetry.space_group_name_H-M   'P 1'
#
loop_
_entity.id
_entity.type
_entity.pdbx_description
1 polymer ?
#
loop_
_entity_poly.entity_id
_entity_poly.type
_entity_poly.pdbx_seq_one_letter_code
_entity_poly.pdbx_strand_id
1 'polypeptide(L)'
;MSNREGPDPLSAEEREALLRADRPKRASLPIAPHAPSAKRRLPLLEPRDKDARYRPIYAVWEITLACDLACRHCGSRAGRDRPDELSTEECLDLVDQMAELGVKEVSLIGGEAYLRDDWTQIVRRIRSHGMMALLTTGGRGLTKERCREAAEAGLQSTSVSIDGDRETHDRLRGVVGSYDAAMQAFDNLREAGIKVSANTQINRLSMPLMPFILERIAEAGVHSWQIQLTVAMGRAADEPEVLLQPYDLLELFPLLGDLKKRCDEAKVRMWPGNNIGYFGPYESTLRGTMPRGHMASCGAGRSTLGIEADGAIKGCPSLPTDTWVGGNIRDRSLKDIWERTEPLRYTRDRTVEDLWGYCRDCYYNDVCRAGCTWTSYVLFGKAGNNPYCHHRALERQREGKRERVVKVSEAPGLPFDYGHFELVLEDDPDALKAQAVGE
;
A
#
# COMPACT_ATOMS: atom_id res chain seq x y z
N MET A 1 -15.18 -28.80 9.93
CA MET A 1 -15.67 -27.42 9.81
C MET A 1 -14.79 -26.58 10.74
N SER A 2 -13.52 -26.31 10.42
CA SER A 2 -13.06 -25.30 9.44
C SER A 2 -13.73 -23.95 9.71
N ASN A 3 -13.36 -23.26 10.79
CA ASN A 3 -13.63 -21.82 10.87
C ASN A 3 -12.83 -21.17 9.73
N ARG A 4 -13.52 -20.90 8.62
CA ARG A 4 -12.97 -20.19 7.44
C ARG A 4 -12.82 -18.69 7.71
N GLU A 5 -13.28 -18.24 8.86
CA GLU A 5 -13.39 -16.84 9.24
C GLU A 5 -12.49 -16.57 10.46
N GLY A 6 -11.74 -15.47 10.39
CA GLY A 6 -10.99 -14.90 11.50
C GLY A 6 -11.89 -14.03 12.40
N PRO A 7 -11.32 -13.36 13.41
CA PRO A 7 -12.04 -12.38 14.20
C PRO A 7 -12.71 -11.33 13.30
N ASP A 8 -13.97 -11.02 13.61
CA ASP A 8 -14.78 -10.05 12.88
C ASP A 8 -14.96 -8.78 13.73
N PRO A 9 -14.39 -7.63 13.30
CA PRO A 9 -14.57 -6.36 14.01
C PRO A 9 -15.96 -5.73 13.81
N LEU A 10 -16.84 -6.38 13.03
CA LEU A 10 -18.21 -5.93 12.74
C LEU A 10 -19.22 -6.97 13.24
N SER A 11 -20.37 -6.49 13.70
CA SER A 11 -21.55 -7.34 13.81
C SER A 11 -22.04 -7.80 12.42
N ALA A 12 -22.82 -8.88 12.38
CA ALA A 12 -23.40 -9.38 11.13
C ALA A 12 -24.26 -8.31 10.41
N GLU A 13 -25.04 -7.53 11.17
CA GLU A 13 -25.85 -6.44 10.62
C GLU A 13 -24.99 -5.31 10.05
N GLU A 14 -23.93 -4.89 10.76
CA GLU A 14 -23.01 -3.86 10.26
C GLU A 14 -22.30 -4.32 8.98
N ARG A 15 -21.85 -5.58 8.93
CA ARG A 15 -21.23 -6.16 7.74
C ARG A 15 -22.18 -6.16 6.56
N GLU A 16 -23.40 -6.67 6.74
CA GLU A 16 -24.42 -6.71 5.69
C GLU A 16 -24.76 -5.29 5.19
N ALA A 17 -24.89 -4.33 6.10
CA ALA A 17 -25.11 -2.93 5.78
C ALA A 17 -23.95 -2.34 4.95
N LEU A 18 -22.69 -2.60 5.34
CA LEU A 18 -21.51 -2.11 4.62
C LEU A 18 -21.31 -2.77 3.25
N LEU A 19 -21.68 -4.05 3.09
CA LEU A 19 -21.65 -4.74 1.81
C LEU A 19 -22.74 -4.22 0.85
N ARG A 20 -23.90 -3.83 1.38
CA ARG A 20 -25.04 -3.35 0.57
C ARG A 20 -25.11 -1.85 0.34
N ALA A 21 -24.42 -1.05 1.15
CA ALA A 21 -24.49 0.41 1.06
C ALA A 21 -24.20 0.91 -0.37
N ASP A 22 -24.79 1.98 -0.84
CA ASP A 22 -24.24 2.62 -2.04
C ASP A 22 -22.89 3.27 -1.70
N ARG A 23 -22.02 3.41 -2.70
CA ARG A 23 -20.83 4.24 -2.53
C ARG A 23 -21.29 5.67 -2.20
N PRO A 24 -20.69 6.37 -1.22
CA PRO A 24 -21.10 7.72 -0.84
C PRO A 24 -21.19 8.63 -2.07
N LYS A 25 -22.40 9.04 -2.43
CA LYS A 25 -22.65 9.94 -3.56
C LYS A 25 -22.24 11.34 -3.16
N ARG A 26 -21.00 11.73 -3.44
CA ARG A 26 -20.62 13.15 -3.39
C ARG A 26 -21.11 13.81 -4.66
N ALA A 27 -22.18 14.60 -4.55
CA ALA A 27 -22.87 15.24 -5.67
C ALA A 27 -21.95 16.06 -6.60
N SER A 28 -20.77 16.47 -6.12
CA SER A 28 -19.77 17.26 -6.84
C SER A 28 -18.55 16.48 -7.35
N LEU A 29 -18.37 15.20 -6.98
CA LEU A 29 -17.15 14.48 -7.35
C LEU A 29 -17.34 13.54 -8.56
N PRO A 30 -16.46 13.62 -9.56
CA PRO A 30 -16.49 12.68 -10.67
C PRO A 30 -16.12 11.26 -10.19
N ILE A 31 -16.74 10.25 -10.81
CA ILE A 31 -16.46 8.82 -10.55
C ILE A 31 -14.95 8.52 -10.75
N ALA A 32 -14.35 9.17 -11.75
CA ALA A 32 -12.92 9.23 -12.00
C ALA A 32 -12.50 10.69 -12.25
N PRO A 33 -11.79 11.34 -11.31
CA PRO A 33 -11.34 12.72 -11.48
C PRO A 33 -10.25 12.83 -12.53
N HIS A 34 -10.10 14.03 -13.10
CA HIS A 34 -8.90 14.38 -13.82
C HIS A 34 -7.77 14.66 -12.82
N ALA A 35 -6.63 14.03 -13.03
CA ALA A 35 -5.42 14.41 -12.32
C ALA A 35 -5.04 15.85 -12.67
N PRO A 36 -4.53 16.64 -11.71
CA PRO A 36 -3.88 17.89 -12.05
C PRO A 36 -2.65 17.63 -12.93
N SER A 37 -2.21 18.65 -13.67
CA SER A 37 -0.95 18.60 -14.41
C SER A 37 0.24 18.37 -13.48
N ALA A 38 1.29 17.77 -14.04
CA ALA A 38 2.50 17.45 -13.30
C ALA A 38 3.12 18.69 -12.63
N LYS A 39 3.62 18.52 -11.40
CA LYS A 39 4.43 19.56 -10.76
C LYS A 39 5.80 19.63 -11.44
N ARG A 40 6.18 20.83 -11.89
CA ARG A 40 7.39 21.10 -12.66
C ARG A 40 8.29 22.11 -11.97
N ARG A 41 9.57 22.08 -12.32
CA ARG A 41 10.59 23.06 -11.93
C ARG A 41 10.72 23.28 -10.42
N LEU A 42 10.59 22.20 -9.64
CA LEU A 42 10.80 22.22 -8.20
C LEU A 42 12.27 22.50 -7.85
N PRO A 43 12.56 23.16 -6.71
CA PRO A 43 13.91 23.55 -6.34
C PRO A 43 14.78 22.33 -6.03
N LEU A 44 16.05 22.41 -6.42
CA LEU A 44 17.09 21.50 -5.95
C LEU A 44 17.81 22.14 -4.77
N LEU A 45 18.08 21.32 -3.76
CA LEU A 45 18.93 21.65 -2.64
C LEU A 45 20.40 21.38 -2.98
N GLU A 46 21.28 21.91 -2.12
CA GLU A 46 22.69 21.58 -2.18
C GLU A 46 22.92 20.08 -1.96
N PRO A 47 23.86 19.46 -2.70
CA PRO A 47 24.21 18.06 -2.53
C PRO A 47 24.84 17.83 -1.15
N ARG A 48 24.56 16.67 -0.56
CA ARG A 48 25.19 16.23 0.70
C ARG A 48 25.76 14.84 0.48
N ASP A 49 26.96 14.59 1.00
CA ASP A 49 27.61 13.27 0.87
C ASP A 49 26.73 12.12 1.35
N LYS A 50 25.93 12.36 2.40
CA LYS A 50 25.02 11.35 2.94
C LYS A 50 23.92 10.94 1.95
N ASP A 51 23.46 11.85 1.09
CA ASP A 51 22.40 11.55 0.12
C ASP A 51 22.92 10.65 -1.00
N ALA A 52 24.15 10.89 -1.47
CA ALA A 52 24.81 10.08 -2.49
C ALA A 52 25.14 8.65 -2.02
N ARG A 53 25.15 8.40 -0.70
CA ARG A 53 25.35 7.05 -0.14
C ARG A 53 24.10 6.17 -0.25
N TYR A 54 22.91 6.77 -0.38
CA TYR A 54 21.68 6.03 -0.58
C TYR A 54 21.49 5.69 -2.05
N ARG A 55 21.06 4.46 -2.33
CA ARG A 55 20.78 3.97 -3.69
C ARG A 55 19.40 3.32 -3.72
N PRO A 56 18.52 3.72 -4.65
CA PRO A 56 17.24 3.05 -4.81
C PRO A 56 17.50 1.63 -5.31
N ILE A 57 16.98 0.65 -4.57
CA ILE A 57 17.04 -0.77 -4.95
C ILE A 57 15.72 -1.15 -5.63
N TYR A 58 14.61 -0.63 -5.10
CA TYR A 58 13.24 -0.91 -5.54
C TYR A 58 12.59 0.36 -6.08
N ALA A 59 12.06 0.31 -7.30
CA ALA A 59 11.21 1.35 -7.87
C ALA A 59 9.77 0.83 -8.01
N VAL A 60 8.81 1.61 -7.54
CA VAL A 60 7.38 1.37 -7.76
C VAL A 60 6.89 2.45 -8.71
N TRP A 61 6.44 2.04 -9.89
CA TRP A 61 6.14 2.94 -10.99
C TRP A 61 4.70 2.79 -11.47
N GLU A 62 3.89 3.80 -11.19
CA GLU A 62 2.61 4.01 -11.86
C GLU A 62 2.89 4.48 -13.29
N ILE A 63 2.69 3.61 -14.28
CA ILE A 63 2.95 3.96 -15.69
C ILE A 63 1.75 4.59 -16.40
N THR A 64 0.57 4.51 -15.78
CA THR A 64 -0.66 5.19 -16.19
C THR A 64 -1.58 5.32 -14.96
N LEU A 65 -2.44 6.34 -14.90
CA LEU A 65 -3.50 6.44 -13.88
C LEU A 65 -4.83 5.82 -14.35
N ALA A 66 -4.92 5.43 -15.63
CA ALA A 66 -6.08 4.74 -16.17
C ALA A 66 -6.34 3.44 -15.41
N CYS A 67 -7.60 3.14 -15.11
CA CYS A 67 -7.98 1.95 -14.36
C CYS A 67 -9.36 1.46 -14.81
N ASP A 68 -9.50 0.15 -15.00
CA ASP A 68 -10.77 -0.49 -15.35
C ASP A 68 -11.53 -1.00 -14.10
N LEU A 69 -11.02 -0.73 -12.90
CA LEU A 69 -11.67 -0.97 -11.62
C LEU A 69 -12.09 0.35 -10.95
N ALA A 70 -12.99 0.24 -9.97
CA ALA A 70 -13.50 1.38 -9.22
C ALA A 70 -13.37 1.16 -7.71
N CYS A 71 -12.24 0.57 -7.27
CA CYS A 71 -12.08 0.07 -5.91
C CYS A 71 -12.42 1.12 -4.86
N ARG A 72 -13.27 0.76 -3.90
CA ARG A 72 -13.69 1.63 -2.80
C ARG A 72 -12.52 2.01 -1.89
N HIS A 73 -11.52 1.16 -1.79
CA HIS A 73 -10.30 1.37 -1.01
C HIS A 73 -9.11 1.88 -1.84
N CYS A 74 -9.32 2.35 -3.08
CA CYS A 74 -8.23 2.81 -3.95
C CYS A 74 -7.57 4.08 -3.41
N GLY A 75 -6.31 3.96 -2.96
CA GLY A 75 -5.49 5.09 -2.49
C GLY A 75 -5.20 6.14 -3.58
N SER A 76 -5.07 5.72 -4.84
CA SER A 76 -4.75 6.64 -5.96
C SER A 76 -5.99 7.35 -6.53
N ARG A 77 -7.21 6.92 -6.19
CA ARG A 77 -8.45 7.33 -6.88
C ARG A 77 -8.36 7.17 -8.42
N ALA A 78 -7.68 6.09 -8.85
CA ALA A 78 -7.39 5.81 -10.25
C ALA A 78 -8.65 5.64 -11.10
N GLY A 79 -8.56 5.91 -12.40
CA GLY A 79 -9.68 5.76 -13.33
C GLY A 79 -9.39 6.32 -14.71
N ARG A 80 -9.12 7.63 -14.81
CA ARG A 80 -8.65 8.26 -16.06
C ARG A 80 -7.14 8.32 -16.07
N ASP A 81 -6.58 8.29 -17.26
CA ASP A 81 -5.19 8.63 -17.53
C ASP A 81 -4.87 10.06 -17.04
N ARG A 82 -3.59 10.31 -16.76
CA ARG A 82 -3.14 11.67 -16.47
C ARG A 82 -3.09 12.48 -17.77
N PRO A 83 -3.35 13.79 -17.73
CA PRO A 83 -3.24 14.63 -18.93
C PRO A 83 -1.82 14.66 -19.52
N ASP A 84 -0.80 14.47 -18.67
CA ASP A 84 0.62 14.65 -19.02
C ASP A 84 1.44 13.36 -18.85
N GLU A 85 0.86 12.17 -19.10
CA GLU A 85 1.61 10.91 -19.01
C GLU A 85 2.88 10.92 -19.87
N LEU A 86 3.90 10.19 -19.45
CA LEU A 86 5.16 10.06 -20.17
C LEU A 86 4.93 9.39 -21.52
N SER A 87 5.64 9.87 -22.55
CA SER A 87 5.72 9.17 -23.83
C SER A 87 6.47 7.84 -23.68
N THR A 88 6.38 6.96 -24.68
CA THR A 88 7.18 5.73 -24.71
C THR A 88 8.67 6.04 -24.59
N GLU A 89 9.17 7.03 -25.32
CA GLU A 89 10.58 7.42 -25.32
C GLU A 89 11.02 7.90 -23.92
N GLU A 90 10.21 8.72 -23.26
CA GLU A 90 10.49 9.19 -21.90
C GLU A 90 10.47 8.05 -20.87
N CYS A 91 9.56 7.08 -21.04
CA CYS A 91 9.54 5.87 -20.21
C CYS A 91 10.83 5.05 -20.39
N LEU A 92 11.28 4.86 -21.63
CA LEU A 92 12.50 4.07 -21.90
C LEU A 92 13.76 4.78 -21.37
N ASP A 93 13.84 6.11 -21.53
CA ASP A 93 14.92 6.92 -20.95
C ASP A 93 14.91 6.86 -19.42
N LEU A 94 13.74 6.93 -18.78
CA LEU A 94 13.63 6.79 -17.32
C LEU A 94 14.13 5.42 -16.83
N VAL A 95 13.91 4.35 -17.60
CA VAL A 95 14.48 3.04 -17.29
C VAL A 95 16.01 3.06 -17.35
N ASP A 96 16.60 3.77 -18.30
CA ASP A 96 18.05 3.93 -18.40
C ASP A 96 18.60 4.68 -17.18
N GLN A 97 17.96 5.80 -16.81
CA GLN A 97 18.33 6.57 -15.62
C GLN A 97 18.19 5.75 -14.33
N MET A 98 17.18 4.87 -14.23
CA MET A 98 17.05 3.93 -13.11
C MET A 98 18.22 2.94 -13.06
N ALA A 99 18.64 2.40 -14.20
CA ALA A 99 19.78 1.49 -14.29
C ALA A 99 21.09 2.18 -13.86
N GLU A 100 21.33 3.40 -14.34
CA GLU A 100 22.48 4.23 -13.94
C GLU A 100 22.52 4.52 -12.44
N LEU A 101 21.34 4.75 -11.83
CA LEU A 101 21.22 4.99 -10.40
C LEU A 101 21.33 3.71 -9.55
N GLY A 102 21.39 2.54 -10.20
CA GLY A 102 21.64 1.25 -9.59
C GLY A 102 20.39 0.51 -9.11
N VAL A 103 19.20 0.86 -9.62
CA VAL A 103 17.95 0.14 -9.35
C VAL A 103 18.10 -1.34 -9.72
N LYS A 104 17.49 -2.21 -8.91
CA LYS A 104 17.56 -3.68 -9.09
C LYS A 104 16.21 -4.29 -9.42
N GLU A 105 15.13 -3.65 -9.00
CA GLU A 105 13.78 -4.15 -9.19
C GLU A 105 12.83 -2.99 -9.48
N VAL A 106 12.00 -3.16 -10.51
CA VAL A 106 10.96 -2.22 -10.92
C VAL A 106 9.63 -2.95 -10.89
N SER A 107 8.73 -2.52 -10.02
CA SER A 107 7.33 -2.96 -9.99
C SER A 107 6.48 -1.98 -10.75
N LEU A 108 6.00 -2.40 -11.91
CA LEU A 108 4.99 -1.69 -12.68
C LEU A 108 3.65 -1.84 -11.99
N ILE A 109 3.00 -0.71 -11.76
CA ILE A 109 1.62 -0.62 -11.29
C ILE A 109 0.87 0.31 -12.26
N GLY A 110 -0.35 0.70 -11.95
CA GLY A 110 -0.96 1.85 -12.61
C GLY A 110 -1.89 2.60 -11.66
N GLY A 111 -2.97 3.13 -12.22
CA GLY A 111 -4.25 2.46 -12.00
C GLY A 111 -4.13 0.97 -12.36
N GLU A 112 -4.17 0.64 -13.65
CA GLU A 112 -3.84 -0.71 -14.19
C GLU A 112 -2.83 -0.62 -15.35
N ALA A 113 -1.65 -1.20 -15.16
CA ALA A 113 -0.52 -1.06 -16.08
C ALA A 113 -0.83 -1.55 -17.51
N TYR A 114 -1.61 -2.63 -17.66
CA TYR A 114 -1.94 -3.22 -18.96
C TYR A 114 -2.87 -2.36 -19.82
N LEU A 115 -3.41 -1.27 -19.28
CA LEU A 115 -4.22 -0.32 -20.04
C LEU A 115 -3.37 0.64 -20.87
N ARG A 116 -2.06 0.65 -20.65
CA ARG A 116 -1.10 1.40 -21.46
C ARG A 116 -0.51 0.47 -22.54
N ASP A 117 -0.66 0.83 -23.81
CA ASP A 117 -0.34 -0.06 -24.95
C ASP A 117 1.12 -0.52 -25.00
N ASP A 118 2.07 0.34 -24.61
CA ASP A 118 3.52 0.08 -24.70
C ASP A 118 4.10 -0.58 -23.44
N TRP A 119 3.29 -1.02 -22.47
CA TRP A 119 3.79 -1.49 -21.17
C TRP A 119 4.79 -2.65 -21.28
N THR A 120 4.63 -3.56 -22.26
CA THR A 120 5.59 -4.65 -22.50
C THR A 120 6.91 -4.16 -23.09
N GLN A 121 6.94 -3.00 -23.77
CA GLN A 121 8.20 -2.38 -24.21
C GLN A 121 9.00 -1.88 -22.99
N ILE A 122 8.32 -1.29 -22.01
CA ILE A 122 8.92 -0.87 -20.75
C ILE A 122 9.50 -2.08 -20.01
N VAL A 123 8.75 -3.19 -19.93
CA VAL A 123 9.25 -4.46 -19.35
C VAL A 123 10.52 -4.92 -20.06
N ARG A 124 10.53 -4.96 -21.41
CA ARG A 124 11.73 -5.34 -22.18
C ARG A 124 12.92 -4.45 -21.86
N ARG A 125 12.72 -3.13 -21.76
CA ARG A 125 13.80 -2.19 -21.43
C ARG A 125 14.35 -2.43 -20.02
N ILE A 126 13.47 -2.64 -19.03
CA ILE A 126 13.89 -2.96 -17.65
C ILE A 126 14.78 -4.21 -17.66
N ARG A 127 14.33 -5.26 -18.37
CA ARG A 127 15.06 -6.52 -18.47
C ARG A 127 16.37 -6.40 -19.25
N SER A 128 16.45 -5.53 -20.25
CA SER A 128 17.69 -5.30 -21.02
C SER A 128 18.84 -4.74 -20.17
N HIS A 129 18.52 -4.05 -19.06
CA HIS A 129 19.49 -3.58 -18.06
C HIS A 129 19.75 -4.57 -16.92
N GLY A 130 19.20 -5.79 -17.01
CA GLY A 130 19.33 -6.82 -15.98
C GLY A 130 18.50 -6.57 -14.71
N MET A 131 17.71 -5.50 -14.65
CA MET A 131 16.80 -5.22 -13.54
C MET A 131 15.62 -6.20 -13.54
N MET A 132 15.07 -6.46 -12.36
CA MET A 132 13.85 -7.25 -12.25
C MET A 132 12.62 -6.46 -12.70
N ALA A 133 11.75 -7.09 -13.49
CA ALA A 133 10.46 -6.51 -13.88
C ALA A 133 9.32 -7.27 -13.21
N LEU A 134 8.51 -6.54 -12.45
CA LEU A 134 7.36 -7.04 -11.71
C LEU A 134 6.10 -6.27 -12.09
N LEU A 135 4.93 -6.86 -11.85
CA LEU A 135 3.63 -6.23 -12.09
C LEU A 135 2.75 -6.36 -10.85
N THR A 136 1.97 -5.33 -10.50
CA THR A 136 0.83 -5.45 -9.58
C THR A 136 -0.45 -5.09 -10.32
N THR A 137 -1.51 -5.89 -10.15
CA THR A 137 -2.75 -5.74 -10.93
C THR A 137 -3.98 -6.30 -10.22
N GLY A 138 -5.17 -5.82 -10.61
CA GLY A 138 -6.47 -6.43 -10.32
C GLY A 138 -6.85 -7.57 -11.29
N GLY A 139 -6.09 -7.80 -12.36
CA GLY A 139 -6.14 -9.01 -13.16
C GLY A 139 -7.20 -9.09 -14.26
N ARG A 140 -8.15 -8.14 -14.35
CA ARG A 140 -9.25 -8.16 -15.34
C ARG A 140 -8.78 -8.25 -16.79
N GLY A 141 -7.72 -7.53 -17.11
CA GLY A 141 -7.15 -7.50 -18.45
C GLY A 141 -6.06 -8.54 -18.73
N LEU A 142 -5.79 -9.50 -17.83
CA LEU A 142 -4.75 -10.50 -18.02
C LEU A 142 -5.29 -11.75 -18.73
N THR A 143 -5.51 -11.64 -20.04
CA THR A 143 -5.84 -12.78 -20.91
C THR A 143 -4.62 -13.70 -21.10
N LYS A 144 -4.84 -14.90 -21.64
CA LYS A 144 -3.76 -15.84 -21.95
C LYS A 144 -2.74 -15.23 -22.91
N GLU A 145 -3.21 -14.52 -23.91
CA GLU A 145 -2.39 -13.85 -24.93
C GLU A 145 -1.52 -12.78 -24.29
N ARG A 146 -2.10 -11.88 -23.49
CA ARG A 146 -1.35 -10.84 -22.78
C ARG A 146 -0.34 -11.41 -21.79
N CYS A 147 -0.67 -12.51 -21.09
CA CYS A 147 0.27 -13.19 -20.21
C CYS A 147 1.46 -13.79 -21.00
N ARG A 148 1.24 -14.35 -22.20
CA ARG A 148 2.32 -14.83 -23.07
C ARG A 148 3.20 -13.68 -23.55
N GLU A 149 2.61 -12.58 -24.03
CA GLU A 149 3.36 -11.36 -24.43
C GLU A 149 4.19 -10.79 -23.26
N ALA A 150 3.64 -10.80 -22.05
CA ALA A 150 4.33 -10.37 -20.84
C ALA A 150 5.52 -11.28 -20.50
N ALA A 151 5.35 -12.60 -20.63
CA ALA A 151 6.42 -13.57 -20.41
C ALA A 151 7.53 -13.40 -21.46
N GLU A 152 7.18 -13.23 -22.73
CA GLU A 152 8.12 -12.94 -23.82
C GLU A 152 8.88 -11.62 -23.62
N ALA A 153 8.22 -10.60 -23.05
CA ALA A 153 8.87 -9.35 -22.66
C ALA A 153 9.85 -9.52 -21.48
N GLY A 154 9.75 -10.62 -20.75
CA GLY A 154 10.61 -10.97 -19.63
C GLY A 154 10.04 -10.58 -18.26
N LEU A 155 8.72 -10.41 -18.13
CA LEU A 155 8.06 -10.20 -16.84
C LEU A 155 8.30 -11.41 -15.92
N GLN A 156 8.80 -11.18 -14.71
CA GLN A 156 9.27 -12.28 -13.85
C GLN A 156 8.24 -12.71 -12.81
N SER A 157 7.49 -11.76 -12.25
CA SER A 157 6.44 -12.07 -11.30
C SER A 157 5.35 -11.00 -11.29
N THR A 158 4.13 -11.46 -11.04
CA THR A 158 2.95 -10.61 -10.97
C THR A 158 2.25 -10.81 -9.64
N SER A 159 1.92 -9.72 -8.95
CA SER A 159 1.05 -9.69 -7.79
C SER A 159 -0.39 -9.42 -8.22
N VAL A 160 -1.26 -10.42 -8.08
CA VAL A 160 -2.70 -10.26 -8.33
C VAL A 160 -3.39 -9.95 -7.01
N SER A 161 -4.23 -8.94 -7.04
CA SER A 161 -4.83 -8.42 -5.82
C SER A 161 -6.13 -9.17 -5.49
N ILE A 162 -6.31 -9.59 -4.23
CA ILE A 162 -7.46 -10.39 -3.77
C ILE A 162 -7.82 -10.02 -2.32
N ASP A 163 -9.05 -9.56 -2.04
CA ASP A 163 -9.42 -9.03 -0.70
C ASP A 163 -10.58 -9.74 0.01
N GLY A 164 -10.97 -10.94 -0.43
CA GLY A 164 -12.02 -11.68 0.25
C GLY A 164 -12.60 -12.80 -0.59
N ASP A 165 -13.78 -13.25 -0.18
CA ASP A 165 -14.68 -14.03 -1.01
C ASP A 165 -15.22 -13.20 -2.18
N ARG A 166 -15.99 -13.85 -3.04
CA ARG A 166 -16.53 -13.23 -4.26
C ARG A 166 -17.30 -11.94 -3.99
N GLU A 167 -18.22 -11.97 -3.04
CA GLU A 167 -19.05 -10.81 -2.70
C GLU A 167 -18.20 -9.66 -2.16
N THR A 168 -17.36 -9.94 -1.16
CA THR A 168 -16.53 -8.92 -0.51
C THR A 168 -15.48 -8.36 -1.46
N HIS A 169 -14.85 -9.20 -2.28
CA HIS A 169 -13.88 -8.78 -3.27
C HIS A 169 -14.53 -7.88 -4.34
N ASP A 170 -15.63 -8.32 -4.97
CA ASP A 170 -16.32 -7.53 -5.99
C ASP A 170 -16.81 -6.20 -5.45
N ARG A 171 -17.28 -6.21 -4.21
CA ARG A 171 -17.68 -5.01 -3.46
C ARG A 171 -16.52 -4.05 -3.24
N LEU A 172 -15.39 -4.55 -2.74
CA LEU A 172 -14.20 -3.74 -2.46
C LEU A 172 -13.56 -3.19 -3.74
N ARG A 173 -13.54 -3.98 -4.82
CA ARG A 173 -12.98 -3.65 -6.13
C ARG A 173 -13.94 -2.85 -7.03
N GLY A 174 -15.22 -2.81 -6.66
CA GLY A 174 -16.24 -1.98 -7.30
C GLY A 174 -16.73 -2.50 -8.65
N VAL A 175 -16.51 -3.78 -8.95
CA VAL A 175 -16.89 -4.43 -10.22
C VAL A 175 -17.30 -5.87 -9.95
N VAL A 176 -18.50 -6.25 -10.38
CA VAL A 176 -18.97 -7.64 -10.34
C VAL A 176 -18.14 -8.52 -11.30
N GLY A 177 -17.70 -9.67 -10.83
CA GLY A 177 -16.83 -10.60 -11.58
C GLY A 177 -15.33 -10.30 -11.45
N SER A 178 -14.93 -9.30 -10.66
CA SER A 178 -13.51 -9.02 -10.41
C SER A 178 -12.80 -10.14 -9.64
N TYR A 179 -13.51 -10.85 -8.76
CA TYR A 179 -12.99 -12.04 -8.09
C TYR A 179 -12.62 -13.14 -9.10
N ASP A 180 -13.54 -13.47 -10.02
CA ASP A 180 -13.26 -14.49 -11.04
C ASP A 180 -12.11 -14.07 -11.95
N ALA A 181 -12.07 -12.79 -12.32
CA ALA A 181 -10.98 -12.26 -13.10
C ALA A 181 -9.63 -12.39 -12.39
N ALA A 182 -9.56 -12.10 -11.08
CA ALA A 182 -8.34 -12.28 -10.29
C ALA A 182 -7.92 -13.75 -10.23
N MET A 183 -8.87 -14.68 -9.99
CA MET A 183 -8.59 -16.12 -9.98
C MET A 183 -8.12 -16.62 -11.34
N GLN A 184 -8.78 -16.19 -12.43
CA GLN A 184 -8.39 -16.53 -13.80
C GLN A 184 -7.02 -15.95 -14.18
N ALA A 185 -6.68 -14.77 -13.67
CA ALA A 185 -5.37 -14.16 -13.88
C ALA A 185 -4.24 -15.00 -13.26
N PHE A 186 -4.44 -15.56 -12.05
CA PHE A 186 -3.47 -16.49 -11.46
C PHE A 186 -3.19 -17.69 -12.38
N ASP A 187 -4.25 -18.29 -12.93
CA ASP A 187 -4.11 -19.44 -13.83
C ASP A 187 -3.41 -19.06 -15.15
N ASN A 188 -3.81 -17.94 -15.77
CA ASN A 188 -3.23 -17.47 -17.04
C ASN A 188 -1.74 -17.12 -16.89
N LEU A 189 -1.36 -16.44 -15.81
CA LEU A 189 0.03 -16.09 -15.52
C LEU A 189 0.89 -17.34 -15.31
N ARG A 190 0.38 -18.32 -14.56
CA ARG A 190 1.06 -19.59 -14.32
C ARG A 190 1.22 -20.41 -15.60
N GLU A 191 0.18 -20.48 -16.44
CA GLU A 191 0.25 -21.13 -17.77
C GLU A 191 1.33 -20.50 -18.66
N ALA A 192 1.52 -19.18 -18.56
CA ALA A 192 2.58 -18.45 -19.28
C ALA A 192 3.98 -18.58 -18.62
N GLY A 193 4.11 -19.28 -17.48
CA GLY A 193 5.39 -19.45 -16.78
C GLY A 193 5.81 -18.26 -15.91
N ILE A 194 4.93 -17.30 -15.65
CA ILE A 194 5.19 -16.15 -14.77
C ILE A 194 4.91 -16.54 -13.32
N LYS A 195 5.81 -16.17 -12.40
CA LYS A 195 5.60 -16.44 -10.97
C LYS A 195 4.47 -15.58 -10.41
N VAL A 196 3.55 -16.21 -9.68
CA VAL A 196 2.40 -15.52 -9.12
C VAL A 196 2.57 -15.23 -7.62
N SER A 197 2.37 -13.98 -7.25
CA SER A 197 2.19 -13.52 -5.88
C SER A 197 0.78 -12.94 -5.70
N ALA A 198 0.31 -12.81 -4.48
CA ALA A 198 -0.95 -12.16 -4.16
C ALA A 198 -0.71 -10.92 -3.30
N ASN A 199 -1.63 -9.96 -3.33
CA ASN A 199 -1.69 -8.89 -2.34
C ASN A 199 -3.12 -8.64 -1.83
N THR A 200 -3.23 -8.21 -0.57
CA THR A 200 -4.51 -7.94 0.09
C THR A 200 -4.44 -6.65 0.88
N GLN A 201 -5.48 -5.83 0.75
CA GLN A 201 -5.72 -4.67 1.61
C GLN A 201 -6.65 -5.09 2.76
N ILE A 202 -6.12 -5.05 3.98
CA ILE A 202 -6.81 -5.43 5.21
C ILE A 202 -7.66 -4.25 5.66
N ASN A 203 -8.96 -4.48 5.76
CA ASN A 203 -9.97 -3.58 6.27
C ASN A 203 -11.00 -4.38 7.07
N ARG A 204 -12.01 -3.75 7.64
CA ARG A 204 -13.01 -4.44 8.47
C ARG A 204 -13.83 -5.50 7.71
N LEU A 205 -14.01 -5.33 6.40
CA LEU A 205 -14.66 -6.33 5.56
C LEU A 205 -13.74 -7.50 5.22
N SER A 206 -12.45 -7.24 4.94
CA SER A 206 -11.50 -8.27 4.49
C SER A 206 -10.77 -9.01 5.63
N MET A 207 -10.61 -8.39 6.81
CA MET A 207 -9.89 -8.96 7.95
C MET A 207 -10.38 -10.37 8.35
N PRO A 208 -11.68 -10.61 8.58
CA PRO A 208 -12.16 -11.95 8.91
C PRO A 208 -12.01 -12.94 7.74
N LEU A 209 -11.84 -12.49 6.50
CA LEU A 209 -11.71 -13.37 5.33
C LEU A 209 -10.25 -13.78 5.03
N MET A 210 -9.27 -13.29 5.78
CA MET A 210 -7.86 -13.61 5.54
C MET A 210 -7.53 -15.12 5.58
N PRO A 211 -8.09 -15.94 6.50
CA PRO A 211 -7.96 -17.39 6.44
C PRO A 211 -8.47 -18.00 5.13
N PHE A 212 -9.65 -17.58 4.66
CA PHE A 212 -10.20 -18.01 3.39
C PHE A 212 -9.31 -17.59 2.21
N ILE A 213 -8.82 -16.34 2.21
CA ILE A 213 -7.92 -15.84 1.16
C ILE A 213 -6.66 -16.71 1.08
N LEU A 214 -6.04 -17.03 2.22
CA LEU A 214 -4.86 -17.91 2.27
C LEU A 214 -5.13 -19.26 1.60
N GLU A 215 -6.26 -19.90 1.90
CA GLU A 215 -6.64 -21.17 1.29
C GLU A 215 -6.76 -21.04 -0.24
N ARG A 216 -7.43 -19.98 -0.73
CA ARG A 216 -7.61 -19.76 -2.17
C ARG A 216 -6.29 -19.51 -2.90
N ILE A 217 -5.43 -18.65 -2.35
CA ILE A 217 -4.15 -18.32 -3.01
C ILE A 217 -3.17 -19.50 -2.97
N ALA A 218 -3.18 -20.29 -1.90
CA ALA A 218 -2.37 -21.50 -1.81
C ALA A 218 -2.79 -22.53 -2.88
N GLU A 219 -4.11 -22.75 -3.05
CA GLU A 219 -4.65 -23.60 -4.11
C GLU A 219 -4.31 -23.07 -5.51
N ALA A 220 -4.27 -21.75 -5.70
CA ALA A 220 -3.86 -21.11 -6.95
C ALA A 220 -2.35 -21.20 -7.24
N GLY A 221 -1.53 -21.73 -6.31
CA GLY A 221 -0.08 -21.87 -6.48
C GLY A 221 0.70 -20.57 -6.27
N VAL A 222 0.14 -19.64 -5.50
CA VAL A 222 0.80 -18.38 -5.12
C VAL A 222 2.01 -18.66 -4.22
N HIS A 223 3.17 -18.09 -4.56
CA HIS A 223 4.40 -18.31 -3.78
C HIS A 223 4.63 -17.27 -2.68
N SER A 224 3.94 -16.14 -2.73
CA SER A 224 4.11 -15.03 -1.80
C SER A 224 2.83 -14.21 -1.67
N TRP A 225 2.51 -13.77 -0.46
CA TRP A 225 1.31 -12.99 -0.16
C TRP A 225 1.66 -11.73 0.62
N GLN A 226 1.49 -10.57 0.00
CA GLN A 226 1.68 -9.28 0.65
C GLN A 226 0.39 -8.80 1.30
N ILE A 227 0.47 -8.40 2.56
CA ILE A 227 -0.67 -7.88 3.31
C ILE A 227 -0.39 -6.45 3.77
N GLN A 228 -1.37 -5.56 3.64
CA GLN A 228 -1.23 -4.13 3.95
C GLN A 228 -2.51 -3.61 4.59
N LEU A 229 -2.43 -2.68 5.54
CA LEU A 229 -3.65 -2.02 6.03
C LEU A 229 -4.23 -1.12 4.94
N THR A 230 -5.56 -1.10 4.84
CA THR A 230 -6.25 -0.03 4.13
C THR A 230 -6.10 1.26 4.93
N VAL A 231 -5.63 2.32 4.27
CA VAL A 231 -5.38 3.62 4.89
C VAL A 231 -6.27 4.66 4.23
N ALA A 232 -6.70 5.67 5.00
CA ALA A 232 -7.61 6.74 4.59
C ALA A 232 -7.04 7.72 3.54
N MET A 233 -6.67 7.23 2.37
CA MET A 233 -6.23 8.00 1.21
C MET A 233 -7.10 7.63 0.00
N GLY A 234 -7.25 8.55 -0.94
CA GLY A 234 -8.07 8.35 -2.12
C GLY A 234 -9.51 8.04 -1.74
N ARG A 235 -10.08 7.04 -2.41
CA ARG A 235 -11.46 6.59 -2.17
C ARG A 235 -11.65 5.99 -0.78
N ALA A 236 -10.60 5.45 -0.17
CA ALA A 236 -10.68 4.90 1.19
C ALA A 236 -10.97 5.98 2.24
N ALA A 237 -10.55 7.23 2.01
CA ALA A 237 -10.90 8.37 2.87
C ALA A 237 -12.41 8.71 2.83
N ASP A 238 -13.10 8.26 1.78
CA ASP A 238 -14.54 8.44 1.62
C ASP A 238 -15.34 7.36 2.38
N GLU A 239 -14.68 6.31 2.88
CA GLU A 239 -15.27 5.08 3.43
C GLU A 239 -14.77 4.78 4.86
N PRO A 240 -14.92 5.72 5.83
CA PRO A 240 -14.30 5.58 7.16
C PRO A 240 -14.73 4.32 7.90
N GLU A 241 -15.96 3.84 7.71
CA GLU A 241 -16.50 2.65 8.39
C GLU A 241 -15.86 1.33 7.93
N VAL A 242 -15.25 1.32 6.74
CA VAL A 242 -14.52 0.15 6.24
C VAL A 242 -13.12 0.08 6.86
N LEU A 243 -12.55 1.20 7.26
CA LEU A 243 -11.20 1.26 7.82
C LEU A 243 -11.14 0.54 9.16
N LEU A 244 -10.05 -0.20 9.39
CA LEU A 244 -9.74 -0.68 10.73
C LEU A 244 -9.51 0.50 11.66
N GLN A 245 -9.84 0.33 12.94
CA GLN A 245 -9.52 1.25 14.01
C GLN A 245 -8.25 0.82 14.72
N PRO A 246 -7.53 1.72 15.41
CA PRO A 246 -6.33 1.38 16.15
C PRO A 246 -6.52 0.22 17.14
N TYR A 247 -7.68 0.11 17.77
CA TYR A 247 -8.00 -1.00 18.67
C TYR A 247 -8.22 -2.35 17.97
N ASP A 248 -8.63 -2.37 16.69
CA ASP A 248 -8.79 -3.62 15.92
C ASP A 248 -7.45 -4.35 15.74
N LEU A 249 -6.32 -3.65 15.95
CA LEU A 249 -4.99 -4.26 15.92
C LEU A 249 -4.80 -5.32 17.01
N LEU A 250 -5.51 -5.22 18.13
CA LEU A 250 -5.44 -6.20 19.21
C LEU A 250 -5.90 -7.59 18.75
N GLU A 251 -6.83 -7.66 17.79
CA GLU A 251 -7.29 -8.91 17.20
C GLU A 251 -6.57 -9.26 15.89
N LEU A 252 -6.18 -8.25 15.10
CA LEU A 252 -5.48 -8.45 13.85
C LEU A 252 -4.14 -9.17 14.05
N PHE A 253 -3.33 -8.76 15.04
CA PHE A 253 -1.99 -9.31 15.19
C PHE A 253 -1.95 -10.77 15.64
N PRO A 254 -2.79 -11.22 16.58
CA PRO A 254 -2.99 -12.65 16.84
C PRO A 254 -3.38 -13.43 15.58
N LEU A 255 -4.31 -12.91 14.78
CA LEU A 255 -4.72 -13.51 13.50
C LEU A 255 -3.53 -13.61 12.52
N LEU A 256 -2.72 -12.55 12.39
CA LEU A 256 -1.52 -12.57 11.56
C LEU A 256 -0.47 -13.56 12.05
N GLY A 257 -0.33 -13.72 13.37
CA GLY A 257 0.56 -14.71 13.98
C GLY A 257 0.16 -16.15 13.64
N ASP A 258 -1.14 -16.45 13.65
CA ASP A 258 -1.67 -17.75 13.21
C ASP A 258 -1.47 -17.97 11.71
N LEU A 259 -1.88 -16.99 10.90
CA LEU A 259 -1.77 -17.07 9.45
C LEU A 259 -0.33 -17.20 8.98
N LYS A 260 0.64 -16.62 9.69
CA LYS A 260 2.06 -16.79 9.37
C LYS A 260 2.50 -18.26 9.45
N LYS A 261 2.03 -19.01 10.45
CA LYS A 261 2.32 -20.44 10.59
C LYS A 261 1.69 -21.23 9.44
N ARG A 262 0.42 -20.97 9.15
CA ARG A 262 -0.31 -21.60 8.04
C ARG A 262 0.32 -21.29 6.68
N CYS A 263 0.81 -20.06 6.49
CA CYS A 263 1.57 -19.64 5.32
C CYS A 263 2.86 -20.45 5.16
N ASP A 264 3.62 -20.65 6.25
CA ASP A 264 4.85 -21.45 6.22
C ASP A 264 4.57 -22.92 5.87
N GLU A 265 3.52 -23.51 6.43
CA GLU A 265 3.06 -24.88 6.11
C GLU A 265 2.64 -25.00 4.64
N ALA A 266 1.91 -24.02 4.12
CA ALA A 266 1.50 -23.94 2.72
C ALA A 266 2.62 -23.49 1.77
N LYS A 267 3.82 -23.17 2.28
CA LYS A 267 4.96 -22.61 1.53
C LYS A 267 4.63 -21.30 0.78
N VAL A 268 3.68 -20.53 1.30
CA VAL A 268 3.34 -19.18 0.84
C VAL A 268 4.12 -18.19 1.69
N ARG A 269 5.03 -17.41 1.10
CA ARG A 269 5.75 -16.38 1.88
C ARG A 269 4.81 -15.23 2.23
N MET A 270 4.41 -15.12 3.49
CA MET A 270 3.72 -13.92 3.98
C MET A 270 4.69 -12.73 4.04
N TRP A 271 4.28 -11.60 3.47
CA TRP A 271 5.01 -10.34 3.49
C TRP A 271 4.18 -9.23 4.15
N PRO A 272 4.43 -8.91 5.43
CA PRO A 272 3.80 -7.77 6.08
C PRO A 272 4.26 -6.46 5.45
N GLY A 273 3.31 -5.68 4.94
CA GLY A 273 3.52 -4.37 4.32
C GLY A 273 4.14 -3.36 5.27
N ASN A 274 4.57 -2.22 4.73
CA ASN A 274 5.24 -1.16 5.49
C ASN A 274 4.38 -0.53 6.59
N ASN A 275 3.05 -0.68 6.50
CA ASN A 275 2.06 -0.18 7.46
C ASN A 275 1.48 -1.27 8.39
N ILE A 276 2.05 -2.48 8.39
CA ILE A 276 1.69 -3.57 9.33
C ILE A 276 2.83 -3.72 10.33
N GLY A 277 2.59 -3.53 11.62
CA GLY A 277 3.56 -3.89 12.66
C GLY A 277 3.64 -2.93 13.84
N TYR A 278 4.87 -2.85 14.34
CA TYR A 278 5.44 -1.94 15.33
C TYR A 278 5.46 -2.49 16.76
N PHE A 279 6.57 -3.17 17.06
CA PHE A 279 7.07 -3.51 18.39
C PHE A 279 6.09 -4.27 19.30
N GLY A 280 5.13 -4.98 18.72
CA GLY A 280 4.24 -5.90 19.44
C GLY A 280 4.80 -7.33 19.55
N PRO A 281 4.16 -8.22 20.33
CA PRO A 281 4.63 -9.59 20.59
C PRO A 281 4.86 -10.47 19.34
N TYR A 282 4.16 -10.17 18.24
CA TYR A 282 4.23 -10.96 17.00
C TYR A 282 5.29 -10.46 16.00
N GLU A 283 6.00 -9.37 16.30
CA GLU A 283 6.93 -8.76 15.34
C GLU A 283 8.06 -9.73 14.93
N SER A 284 8.60 -10.49 15.88
CA SER A 284 9.60 -11.53 15.60
C SER A 284 9.04 -12.68 14.76
N THR A 285 7.78 -13.06 14.97
CA THR A 285 7.11 -14.08 14.14
C THR A 285 6.92 -13.60 12.71
N LEU A 286 6.53 -12.33 12.55
CA LEU A 286 6.22 -11.73 11.25
C LEU A 286 7.46 -11.29 10.46
N ARG A 287 8.52 -10.82 11.13
CA ARG A 287 9.71 -10.24 10.49
C ARG A 287 11.05 -10.78 11.00
N GLY A 288 11.09 -11.76 11.90
CA GLY A 288 12.34 -12.29 12.45
C GLY A 288 13.28 -12.91 11.42
N THR A 289 12.76 -13.35 10.27
CA THR A 289 13.52 -13.93 9.16
C THR A 289 13.89 -12.91 8.07
N MET A 290 13.49 -11.64 8.23
CA MET A 290 13.70 -10.59 7.24
C MET A 290 15.05 -9.90 7.46
N PRO A 291 15.78 -9.50 6.40
CA PRO A 291 17.01 -8.72 6.56
C PRO A 291 16.76 -7.45 7.38
N ARG A 292 17.53 -7.25 8.46
CA ARG A 292 17.37 -6.20 9.50
C ARG A 292 16.14 -6.30 10.42
N GLY A 293 15.31 -7.33 10.24
CA GLY A 293 14.20 -7.67 11.13
C GLY A 293 13.30 -6.50 11.50
N HIS A 294 12.93 -6.43 12.77
CA HIS A 294 12.09 -5.39 13.36
C HIS A 294 12.82 -4.04 13.60
N MET A 295 14.13 -3.99 13.39
CA MET A 295 14.96 -2.79 13.65
C MET A 295 15.19 -1.93 12.40
N ALA A 296 14.56 -2.28 11.28
CA ALA A 296 14.73 -1.54 10.03
C ALA A 296 13.85 -0.29 9.99
N SER A 297 14.47 0.89 9.88
CA SER A 297 13.78 2.11 9.46
C SER A 297 13.21 1.97 8.05
N CYS A 298 12.12 2.68 7.74
CA CYS A 298 11.50 2.72 6.41
C CYS A 298 12.53 2.96 5.27
N GLY A 299 12.41 2.19 4.18
CA GLY A 299 13.27 2.29 2.99
C GLY A 299 12.90 3.42 2.01
N ALA A 300 11.75 4.08 2.19
CA ALA A 300 11.33 5.20 1.34
C ALA A 300 12.40 6.29 1.26
N GLY A 301 12.79 6.72 0.06
CA GLY A 301 13.87 7.68 -0.15
C GLY A 301 15.27 7.19 0.23
N ARG A 302 15.44 5.95 0.72
CA ARG A 302 16.75 5.35 1.07
C ARG A 302 17.13 4.20 0.16
N SER A 303 16.17 3.31 -0.09
CA SER A 303 16.26 2.13 -0.95
C SER A 303 15.02 1.93 -1.81
N THR A 304 14.01 2.79 -1.66
CA THR A 304 12.74 2.73 -2.40
C THR A 304 12.47 4.07 -3.08
N LEU A 305 11.99 3.99 -4.32
CA LEU A 305 11.63 5.10 -5.18
C LEU A 305 10.18 4.95 -5.65
N GLY A 306 9.41 6.03 -5.63
CA GLY A 306 8.08 6.09 -6.23
C GLY A 306 8.09 6.96 -7.49
N ILE A 307 7.41 6.53 -8.54
CA ILE A 307 7.33 7.21 -9.83
C ILE A 307 5.86 7.25 -10.26
N GLU A 308 5.37 8.43 -10.63
CA GLU A 308 4.02 8.62 -11.18
C GLU A 308 4.04 8.69 -12.71
N ALA A 309 2.87 8.47 -13.33
CA ALA A 309 2.78 8.28 -14.78
C ALA A 309 3.18 9.50 -15.61
N ASP A 310 3.21 10.68 -14.98
CA ASP A 310 3.60 11.96 -15.57
C ASP A 310 5.10 12.30 -15.38
N GLY A 311 5.87 11.37 -14.80
CA GLY A 311 7.30 11.51 -14.51
C GLY A 311 7.62 12.18 -13.18
N ALA A 312 6.62 12.46 -12.33
CA ALA A 312 6.85 12.93 -10.98
C ALA A 312 7.49 11.85 -10.09
N ILE A 313 8.42 12.28 -9.25
CA ILE A 313 9.24 11.40 -8.42
C ILE A 313 8.97 11.65 -6.93
N LYS A 314 8.80 10.56 -6.17
CA LYS A 314 8.54 10.56 -4.71
C LYS A 314 9.50 9.63 -3.97
N GLY A 315 9.79 9.94 -2.72
CA GLY A 315 10.53 9.02 -1.84
C GLY A 315 9.71 7.79 -1.43
N CYS A 316 8.39 7.96 -1.30
CA CYS A 316 7.43 6.89 -1.03
C CYS A 316 6.36 6.89 -2.13
N PRO A 317 6.08 5.75 -2.80
CA PRO A 317 5.04 5.70 -3.82
C PRO A 317 3.64 6.01 -3.27
N SER A 318 3.39 5.72 -2.00
CA SER A 318 2.09 5.89 -1.37
C SER A 318 1.82 7.29 -0.83
N LEU A 319 2.84 8.17 -0.71
CA LEU A 319 2.61 9.50 -0.15
C LEU A 319 1.85 10.41 -1.13
N PRO A 320 1.00 11.34 -0.63
CA PRO A 320 0.21 12.25 -1.46
C PRO A 320 1.05 13.05 -2.47
N THR A 321 0.58 13.09 -3.71
CA THR A 321 1.26 13.77 -4.83
C THR A 321 1.50 15.25 -4.53
N ASP A 322 0.51 15.94 -3.97
CA ASP A 322 0.59 17.39 -3.79
C ASP A 322 1.76 17.82 -2.89
N THR A 323 2.01 17.12 -1.78
CA THR A 323 3.07 17.53 -0.85
C THR A 323 4.40 16.81 -1.09
N TRP A 324 4.38 15.59 -1.62
CA TRP A 324 5.55 14.68 -1.53
C TRP A 324 6.28 14.42 -2.84
N VAL A 325 5.90 15.10 -3.93
CA VAL A 325 6.68 15.10 -5.17
C VAL A 325 7.93 15.96 -5.00
N GLY A 326 9.10 15.36 -5.22
CA GLY A 326 10.39 16.05 -5.14
C GLY A 326 10.84 16.67 -6.45
N GLY A 327 10.36 16.19 -7.59
CA GLY A 327 10.74 16.68 -8.91
C GLY A 327 10.09 15.90 -10.04
N ASN A 328 10.39 16.28 -11.28
CA ASN A 328 9.93 15.62 -12.48
C ASN A 328 11.09 15.38 -13.46
N ILE A 329 11.13 14.21 -14.07
CA ILE A 329 12.21 13.75 -14.97
C ILE A 329 12.39 14.62 -16.21
N ARG A 330 11.34 15.36 -16.61
CA ARG A 330 11.39 16.30 -17.74
C ARG A 330 12.13 17.59 -17.40
N ASP A 331 12.42 17.85 -16.12
CA ASP A 331 13.12 19.06 -15.67
C ASP A 331 14.56 18.78 -15.23
N ARG A 332 14.83 17.60 -14.67
CA ARG A 332 16.08 17.23 -14.03
C ARG A 332 16.33 15.73 -14.18
N SER A 333 17.59 15.32 -14.10
CA SER A 333 17.95 13.91 -14.03
C SER A 333 17.33 13.25 -12.80
N LEU A 334 17.03 11.95 -12.90
CA LEU A 334 16.55 11.15 -11.77
C LEU A 334 17.55 11.19 -10.60
N LYS A 335 18.85 11.19 -10.90
CA LYS A 335 19.92 11.31 -9.90
C LYS A 335 19.85 12.62 -9.13
N ASP A 336 19.67 13.75 -9.81
CA ASP A 336 19.52 15.05 -9.15
C ASP A 336 18.28 15.04 -8.23
N ILE A 337 17.15 14.52 -8.73
CA ILE A 337 15.93 14.46 -7.92
C ILE A 337 16.16 13.57 -6.68
N TRP A 338 16.79 12.40 -6.85
CA TRP A 338 17.09 11.47 -5.76
C TRP A 338 18.00 12.05 -4.67
N GLU A 339 19.05 12.77 -5.08
CA GLU A 339 20.10 13.24 -4.17
C GLU A 339 19.78 14.62 -3.58
N ARG A 340 18.96 15.44 -4.25
CA ARG A 340 18.91 16.90 -4.02
C ARG A 340 17.52 17.46 -3.78
N THR A 341 16.52 16.66 -3.42
CA THR A 341 15.16 17.17 -3.16
C THR A 341 14.68 16.85 -1.76
N GLU A 342 14.03 17.83 -1.11
CA GLU A 342 13.54 17.70 0.26
C GLU A 342 12.56 16.53 0.45
N PRO A 343 11.55 16.32 -0.43
CA PRO A 343 10.58 15.24 -0.23
C PRO A 343 11.17 13.83 -0.31
N LEU A 344 12.37 13.67 -0.87
CA LEU A 344 13.10 12.38 -0.89
C LEU A 344 14.03 12.21 0.31
N ARG A 345 14.30 13.29 1.07
CA ARG A 345 15.19 13.29 2.23
C ARG A 345 14.48 13.01 3.56
N TYR A 346 13.16 13.05 3.62
CA TYR A 346 12.42 13.01 4.89
C TYR A 346 12.74 11.82 5.80
N THR A 347 12.95 10.61 5.27
CA THR A 347 13.37 9.47 6.08
C THR A 347 14.85 9.52 6.41
N ARG A 348 15.69 10.12 5.56
CA ARG A 348 17.13 10.29 5.77
C ARG A 348 17.43 11.24 6.91
N ASP A 349 16.54 12.22 7.10
CA ASP A 349 16.76 13.33 8.02
C ASP A 349 15.93 13.22 9.31
N ARG A 350 14.90 12.36 9.37
CA ARG A 350 14.02 12.24 10.54
C ARG A 350 14.75 11.85 11.82
N THR A 351 14.40 12.55 12.89
CA THR A 351 14.89 12.41 14.26
C THR A 351 13.74 12.22 15.26
N VAL A 352 14.01 12.18 16.58
CA VAL A 352 12.96 12.14 17.61
C VAL A 352 12.24 13.49 17.66
N GLU A 353 12.96 14.57 17.31
CA GLU A 353 12.52 15.96 17.35
C GLU A 353 11.31 16.20 16.44
N ASP A 354 11.20 15.44 15.35
CA ASP A 354 10.10 15.50 14.38
C ASP A 354 8.85 14.73 14.84
N LEU A 355 8.95 13.95 15.93
CA LEU A 355 7.84 13.15 16.45
C LEU A 355 6.98 13.96 17.40
N TRP A 356 5.69 13.61 17.48
CA TRP A 356 4.70 14.27 18.34
C TRP A 356 3.68 13.26 18.87
N GLY A 357 2.86 13.67 19.84
CA GLY A 357 1.88 12.81 20.49
C GLY A 357 2.52 11.57 21.13
N TYR A 358 1.81 10.45 21.15
CA TYR A 358 2.29 9.19 21.75
C TYR A 358 3.67 8.75 21.24
N CYS A 359 3.94 8.92 19.93
CA CYS A 359 5.19 8.47 19.36
C CYS A 359 6.41 9.28 19.81
N ARG A 360 6.24 10.50 20.34
CA ARG A 360 7.35 11.31 20.85
C ARG A 360 7.95 10.72 22.12
N ASP A 361 7.10 10.30 23.05
CA ASP A 361 7.52 9.82 24.37
C ASP A 361 7.58 8.29 24.44
N CYS A 362 7.21 7.60 23.36
CA CYS A 362 7.28 6.15 23.25
C CYS A 362 8.71 5.64 23.47
N TYR A 363 8.83 4.53 24.22
CA TYR A 363 10.10 3.84 24.47
C TYR A 363 10.89 3.51 23.18
N TYR A 364 10.19 3.25 22.07
CA TYR A 364 10.80 2.90 20.78
C TYR A 364 11.00 4.10 19.82
N ASN A 365 10.83 5.35 20.29
CA ASN A 365 10.81 6.54 19.43
C ASN A 365 12.05 6.68 18.52
N ASP A 366 13.24 6.38 19.03
CA ASP A 366 14.52 6.57 18.35
C ASP A 366 14.75 5.53 17.24
N VAL A 367 14.33 4.29 17.49
CA VAL A 367 14.46 3.19 16.52
C VAL A 367 13.32 3.24 15.50
N CYS A 368 12.08 3.43 15.96
CA CYS A 368 10.88 3.36 15.14
C CYS A 368 10.67 4.61 14.27
N ARG A 369 10.97 5.80 14.82
CA ARG A 369 10.69 7.11 14.19
C ARG A 369 9.23 7.27 13.74
N ALA A 370 8.31 6.76 14.56
CA ALA A 370 6.86 6.73 14.37
C ALA A 370 6.33 5.91 13.18
N GLY A 371 7.08 4.91 12.70
CA GLY A 371 6.57 3.95 11.73
C GLY A 371 6.22 4.56 10.35
N CYS A 372 5.14 4.06 9.73
CA CYS A 372 4.74 4.46 8.38
C CYS A 372 4.32 5.95 8.33
N THR A 373 5.12 6.75 7.65
CA THR A 373 4.82 8.18 7.44
C THR A 373 3.54 8.39 6.64
N TRP A 374 3.31 7.58 5.61
CA TRP A 374 2.10 7.64 4.81
C TRP A 374 0.85 7.51 5.67
N THR A 375 0.78 6.49 6.52
CA THR A 375 -0.36 6.26 7.42
C THR A 375 -0.62 7.46 8.33
N SER A 376 0.40 8.00 9.00
CA SER A 376 0.21 9.17 9.87
C SER A 376 -0.17 10.44 9.09
N TYR A 377 0.45 10.66 7.93
CA TYR A 377 0.33 11.92 7.19
C TYR A 377 -1.07 12.07 6.58
N VAL A 378 -1.63 11.00 6.00
CA VAL A 378 -2.95 11.07 5.37
C VAL A 378 -4.10 11.10 6.38
N LEU A 379 -3.84 10.81 7.65
CA LEU A 379 -4.80 11.03 8.73
C LEU A 379 -4.76 12.48 9.21
N PHE A 380 -3.58 12.99 9.53
CA PHE A 380 -3.43 14.23 10.30
C PHE A 380 -2.88 15.41 9.51
N GLY A 381 -2.50 15.23 8.24
CA GLY A 381 -1.70 16.23 7.49
C GLY A 381 -0.30 16.44 8.07
N LYS A 382 0.13 15.61 9.03
CA LYS A 382 1.39 15.73 9.75
C LYS A 382 1.98 14.35 10.02
N ALA A 383 3.23 14.15 9.62
CA ALA A 383 3.96 12.92 9.91
C ALA A 383 4.41 12.86 11.39
N GLY A 384 4.80 11.68 11.87
CA GLY A 384 5.51 11.57 13.17
C GLY A 384 4.66 11.09 14.36
N ASN A 385 3.42 10.67 14.11
CA ASN A 385 2.54 10.06 15.11
C ASN A 385 1.59 9.06 14.44
N ASN A 386 1.95 7.77 14.42
CA ASN A 386 1.14 6.73 13.78
C ASN A 386 0.26 6.01 14.83
N PRO A 387 -1.08 6.08 14.74
CA PRO A 387 -1.97 5.38 15.67
C PRO A 387 -2.10 3.90 15.35
N TYR A 388 -1.80 3.48 14.12
CA TYR A 388 -1.82 2.07 13.71
C TYR A 388 -0.52 1.38 14.11
N CYS A 389 -0.36 1.15 15.41
CA CYS A 389 0.80 0.54 16.04
C CYS A 389 0.36 -0.48 17.09
N HIS A 390 0.80 -1.74 16.94
CA HIS A 390 0.37 -2.80 17.86
C HIS A 390 0.84 -2.55 19.30
N HIS A 391 2.10 -2.13 19.49
CA HIS A 391 2.60 -1.76 20.80
C HIS A 391 1.74 -0.67 21.45
N ARG A 392 1.40 0.38 20.70
CA ARG A 392 0.55 1.47 21.19
C ARG A 392 -0.84 0.97 21.59
N ALA A 393 -1.48 0.14 20.76
CA ALA A 393 -2.78 -0.44 21.08
C ALA A 393 -2.73 -1.27 22.37
N LEU A 394 -1.68 -2.06 22.58
CA LEU A 394 -1.47 -2.83 23.81
C LEU A 394 -1.27 -1.95 25.04
N GLU A 395 -0.48 -0.87 24.95
CA GLU A 395 -0.32 0.05 26.09
C GLU A 395 -1.63 0.78 26.42
N ARG A 396 -2.40 1.21 25.41
CA ARG A 396 -3.73 1.80 25.65
C ARG A 396 -4.68 0.82 26.33
N GLN A 397 -4.71 -0.43 25.88
CA GLN A 397 -5.51 -1.47 26.53
C GLN A 397 -5.13 -1.65 28.00
N ARG A 398 -3.83 -1.62 28.35
CA ARG A 398 -3.37 -1.70 29.75
C ARG A 398 -3.81 -0.50 30.60
N GLU A 399 -3.93 0.66 30.00
CA GLU A 399 -4.46 1.87 30.63
C GLU A 399 -6.00 1.85 30.77
N GLY A 400 -6.68 0.80 30.27
CA GLY A 400 -8.15 0.75 30.20
C GLY A 400 -8.73 1.72 29.17
N LYS A 401 -7.94 2.10 28.17
CA LYS A 401 -8.28 3.06 27.13
C LYS A 401 -8.21 2.42 25.74
N ARG A 402 -8.88 3.05 24.77
CA ARG A 402 -8.70 2.74 23.35
C ARG A 402 -8.69 4.00 22.50
N GLU A 403 -8.09 3.89 21.32
CA GLU A 403 -8.01 5.00 20.36
C GLU A 403 -8.85 4.70 19.12
N ARG A 404 -9.59 5.71 18.66
CA ARG A 404 -10.41 5.65 17.46
C ARG A 404 -10.08 6.83 16.55
N VAL A 405 -9.97 6.56 15.26
CA VAL A 405 -9.76 7.54 14.20
C VAL A 405 -11.12 7.97 13.68
N VAL A 406 -11.40 9.28 13.74
CA VAL A 406 -12.69 9.86 13.37
C VAL A 406 -12.49 10.86 12.25
N LYS A 407 -13.28 10.75 11.19
CA LYS A 407 -13.21 11.67 10.07
C LYS A 407 -13.76 13.05 10.46
N VAL A 408 -13.00 14.09 10.15
CA VAL A 408 -13.34 15.49 10.44
C VAL A 408 -13.62 16.27 9.16
N SER A 409 -12.90 16.00 8.08
CA SER A 409 -13.16 16.64 6.79
C SER A 409 -13.01 15.69 5.62
N GLU A 410 -13.78 15.98 4.56
CA GLU A 410 -13.75 15.23 3.32
C GLU A 410 -12.45 15.45 2.54
N ALA A 411 -12.06 14.45 1.75
CA ALA A 411 -10.97 14.58 0.80
C ALA A 411 -11.41 15.43 -0.42
N PRO A 412 -10.52 16.21 -1.07
CA PRO A 412 -10.86 17.08 -2.21
C PRO A 412 -11.47 16.41 -3.45
N GLY A 413 -11.33 15.10 -3.62
CA GLY A 413 -11.73 14.32 -4.79
C GLY A 413 -10.68 14.16 -5.88
N LEU A 414 -9.41 14.39 -5.59
CA LEU A 414 -8.30 14.32 -6.56
C LEU A 414 -7.52 13.00 -6.43
N PRO A 415 -6.73 12.60 -7.44
CA PRO A 415 -5.81 11.47 -7.29
C PRO A 415 -4.82 11.68 -6.13
N PHE A 416 -4.57 10.62 -5.36
CA PHE A 416 -3.73 10.63 -4.15
C PHE A 416 -4.13 11.66 -3.08
N ASP A 417 -5.40 12.06 -3.07
CA ASP A 417 -5.94 12.95 -2.06
C ASP A 417 -6.18 12.25 -0.71
N TYR A 418 -6.44 13.03 0.32
CA TYR A 418 -6.80 12.52 1.63
C TYR A 418 -7.71 13.53 2.34
N GLY A 419 -8.50 13.03 3.30
CA GLY A 419 -9.32 13.86 4.18
C GLY A 419 -8.56 14.26 5.45
N HIS A 420 -9.25 14.85 6.42
CA HIS A 420 -8.68 15.03 7.75
C HIS A 420 -9.39 14.12 8.75
N PHE A 421 -8.60 13.54 9.64
CA PHE A 421 -9.06 12.67 10.70
C PHE A 421 -8.45 13.13 12.03
N GLU A 422 -9.19 12.95 13.10
CA GLU A 422 -8.73 13.15 14.46
C GLU A 422 -8.64 11.82 15.21
N LEU A 423 -7.81 11.81 16.25
CA LEU A 423 -7.67 10.67 17.13
C LEU A 423 -8.43 10.94 18.43
N VAL A 424 -9.44 10.13 18.70
CA VAL A 424 -10.21 10.15 19.94
C VAL A 424 -9.67 9.08 20.87
N LEU A 425 -9.30 9.47 22.09
CA LEU A 425 -8.96 8.57 23.18
C LEU A 425 -10.19 8.44 24.09
N GLU A 426 -10.69 7.22 24.26
CA GLU A 426 -11.89 6.91 25.03
C GLU A 426 -11.63 5.73 25.99
N ASP A 427 -12.51 5.54 26.97
CA ASP A 427 -12.47 4.35 27.84
C ASP A 427 -12.72 3.09 27.02
N ASP A 428 -11.96 2.04 27.28
CA ASP A 428 -12.16 0.75 26.65
C ASP A 428 -13.42 0.07 27.23
N PRO A 429 -14.48 -0.14 26.44
CA PRO A 429 -15.72 -0.76 26.93
C PRO A 429 -15.49 -2.15 27.53
N ASP A 430 -14.49 -2.90 27.07
CA ASP A 430 -14.23 -4.24 27.58
C ASP A 430 -13.45 -4.21 28.91
N ALA A 431 -12.63 -3.17 29.13
CA ALA A 431 -12.02 -2.93 30.44
C ALA A 431 -13.07 -2.56 31.50
N LEU A 432 -14.09 -1.77 31.11
CA LEU A 432 -15.21 -1.41 32.00
C LEU A 432 -16.06 -2.63 32.39
N LYS A 433 -16.29 -3.56 31.45
CA LYS A 433 -16.99 -4.83 31.74
C LYS A 433 -16.18 -5.73 32.68
N ALA A 434 -14.86 -5.82 32.48
CA ALA A 434 -14.00 -6.63 33.35
C ALA A 434 -13.95 -6.11 34.80
N GLN A 435 -14.03 -4.78 34.98
CA GLN A 435 -14.15 -4.17 36.31
C GLN A 435 -15.52 -4.41 36.94
N ALA A 436 -16.62 -4.33 36.16
CA ALA A 436 -17.98 -4.52 36.65
C ALA A 436 -18.35 -5.99 37.01
N VAL A 437 -17.57 -6.96 36.55
CA VAL A 437 -17.74 -8.40 36.88
C VAL A 437 -16.83 -8.82 38.06
N GLY A 438 -15.91 -7.94 38.48
CA GLY A 438 -14.97 -8.15 39.59
C GLY A 438 -15.39 -7.52 40.92
N GLU A 439 -16.54 -6.85 40.97
CA GLU A 439 -17.26 -6.41 42.20
C GLU A 439 -18.40 -7.38 42.52
#